data_AF-A0A0F8X486-F1
#
_entry.id   AF-A0A0F8X486-F1
#
_cell.length_a   1.000
_cell.length_b   1.000
_cell.length_c   1.000
_cell.angle_alpha   90.00
_cell.angle_beta   90.00
_cell.angle_gamma   90.00
#
_symmetry.space_group_name_H-M   'P 1'
#
loop_
_entity.id
_entity.type
_entity.pdbx_description
1 polymer ?
#
loop_
_entity_poly.entity_id
_entity_poly.type
_entity_poly.pdbx_seq_one_letter_code
_entity_poly.pdbx_strand_id
1 'polypeptide(L)'
;STLEGVAKAAFDAFGGLIALLSGNSQLPQDAMGALQSLTTEGALAFNQQYPEGLPASPCQQGPMRASNGVYYFSWSGTRTLTNAFDPSDAALALTSLLIPGDDDGLVSRCSSHLGYVLKDNYRMNHLDQVNQMIGFHHLFATDPLTVYRQHANRLKNLGL
;
A
#
# COMPACT_ATOMS: atom_id res chain seq x y z
N SER A 1 12.78 -21.10 -15.59
CA SER A 1 12.84 -19.95 -16.54
C SER A 1 13.29 -18.69 -15.79
N THR A 2 13.67 -17.60 -16.47
CA THR A 2 14.00 -16.32 -15.79
C THR A 2 12.83 -15.79 -14.96
N LEU A 3 11.59 -15.98 -15.42
CA LEU A 3 10.37 -15.56 -14.73
C LEU A 3 10.17 -16.30 -13.40
N GLU A 4 10.41 -17.62 -13.38
CA GLU A 4 10.36 -18.42 -12.14
C GLU A 4 11.39 -17.94 -11.12
N GLY A 5 12.58 -17.53 -11.56
CA GLY A 5 13.61 -16.98 -10.70
C GLY A 5 13.21 -15.65 -10.06
N VAL A 6 12.65 -14.73 -10.85
CA VAL A 6 12.12 -13.44 -10.35
C VAL A 6 10.98 -13.66 -9.37
N ALA A 7 10.02 -14.53 -9.71
CA ALA A 7 8.90 -14.85 -8.84
C ALA A 7 9.40 -15.42 -7.50
N LYS A 8 10.33 -16.36 -7.52
CA LYS A 8 10.91 -16.92 -6.29
C LYS A 8 11.56 -15.84 -5.43
N ALA A 9 12.38 -14.96 -6.02
CA ALA A 9 13.05 -13.89 -5.29
C ALA A 9 12.07 -12.92 -4.63
N ALA A 10 10.98 -12.57 -5.33
CA ALA A 10 9.92 -11.73 -4.78
C ALA A 10 9.19 -12.41 -3.61
N PHE A 11 8.86 -13.70 -3.72
CA PHE A 11 8.23 -14.44 -2.62
C PHE A 11 9.15 -14.59 -1.41
N ASP A 12 10.44 -14.87 -1.61
CA ASP A 12 11.43 -14.92 -0.54
C ASP A 12 11.55 -13.55 0.16
N ALA A 13 11.58 -12.46 -0.62
CA ALA A 13 11.63 -11.09 -0.12
C ALA A 13 10.37 -10.73 0.70
N PHE A 14 9.19 -11.07 0.20
CA PHE A 14 7.92 -10.87 0.90
C PHE A 14 7.87 -11.65 2.23
N GLY A 15 8.28 -12.93 2.21
CA GLY A 15 8.37 -13.75 3.42
C GLY A 15 9.36 -13.17 4.44
N GLY A 16 10.51 -12.67 3.98
CA GLY A 16 11.49 -11.99 4.81
C GLY A 16 10.96 -10.70 5.43
N LEU A 17 10.22 -9.90 4.66
CA LEU A 17 9.57 -8.69 5.15
C LEU A 17 8.57 -9.00 6.27
N ILE A 18 7.73 -10.02 6.09
CA ILE A 18 6.77 -10.40 7.14
C ILE A 18 7.51 -10.92 8.38
N ALA A 19 8.56 -11.73 8.22
CA ALA A 19 9.36 -12.21 9.34
C ALA A 19 10.01 -11.05 10.13
N LEU A 20 10.46 -10.00 9.44
CA LEU A 20 10.99 -8.79 10.07
C LEU A 20 9.89 -8.04 10.85
N LEU A 21 8.73 -7.83 10.24
CA LEU A 21 7.62 -7.09 10.83
C LEU A 21 6.93 -7.84 11.98
N SER A 22 6.87 -9.16 11.91
CA SER A 22 6.26 -10.02 12.95
C SER A 22 7.18 -10.22 14.16
N GLY A 23 8.46 -9.85 14.05
CA GLY A 23 9.47 -10.06 15.08
C GLY A 23 9.79 -11.54 15.34
N ASN A 24 9.29 -12.46 14.51
CA ASN A 24 9.48 -13.90 14.70
C ASN A 24 9.46 -14.66 13.37
N SER A 25 10.64 -15.09 12.94
CA SER A 25 10.85 -15.88 11.72
C SER A 25 10.38 -17.33 11.81
N GLN A 26 9.95 -17.79 12.99
CA GLN A 26 9.50 -19.16 13.24
C GLN A 26 7.97 -19.30 13.27
N LEU A 27 7.23 -18.20 13.20
CA LEU A 27 5.77 -18.25 13.15
C LEU A 27 5.32 -18.75 11.77
N PRO A 28 4.36 -19.70 11.72
CA PRO A 28 3.77 -20.13 10.45
C PRO A 28 3.11 -18.92 9.80
N GLN A 29 3.54 -18.61 8.58
CA GLN A 29 2.94 -17.57 7.78
C GLN A 29 1.70 -18.14 7.11
N ASP A 30 0.51 -17.62 7.42
CA ASP A 30 -0.69 -17.92 6.64
C ASP A 30 -0.72 -17.06 5.38
N ALA A 31 0.27 -17.31 4.53
CA ALA A 31 0.37 -16.67 3.24
C ALA A 31 -0.88 -16.97 2.40
N MET A 32 -1.51 -18.13 2.55
CA MET A 32 -2.71 -18.49 1.78
C MET A 32 -3.92 -17.66 2.19
N GLY A 33 -4.16 -17.43 3.48
CA GLY A 33 -5.21 -16.54 3.97
C GLY A 33 -4.99 -15.08 3.59
N ALA A 34 -3.75 -14.60 3.67
CA ALA A 34 -3.39 -13.25 3.21
C ALA A 34 -3.57 -13.11 1.69
N LEU A 35 -3.10 -14.10 0.91
CA LEU A 35 -3.22 -14.11 -0.55
C LEU A 35 -4.67 -14.22 -1.01
N GLN A 36 -5.56 -14.91 -0.27
CA GLN A 36 -6.97 -15.02 -0.66
C GLN A 36 -7.70 -13.68 -0.68
N SER A 37 -7.24 -12.70 0.09
CA SER A 37 -7.81 -11.34 0.11
C SER A 37 -7.01 -10.34 -0.72
N LEU A 38 -5.70 -10.57 -0.90
CA LEU A 38 -4.79 -9.64 -1.56
C LEU A 38 -4.56 -9.94 -3.05
N THR A 39 -5.04 -11.07 -3.58
CA THR A 39 -5.06 -11.27 -5.03
C THR A 39 -6.10 -10.38 -5.69
N THR A 40 -5.90 -10.10 -6.98
CA THR A 40 -6.89 -9.38 -7.79
C THR A 40 -8.25 -10.07 -7.76
N GLU A 41 -8.32 -11.40 -7.87
CA GLU A 41 -9.61 -12.10 -7.81
C GLU A 41 -10.30 -11.94 -6.45
N GLY A 42 -9.54 -12.07 -5.35
CA GLY A 42 -10.04 -11.92 -3.99
C GLY A 42 -10.57 -10.51 -3.72
N ALA A 43 -9.76 -9.50 -4.06
CA ALA A 43 -10.13 -8.09 -3.93
C ALA A 43 -11.37 -7.74 -4.79
N LEU A 44 -11.48 -8.26 -6.01
CA LEU A 44 -12.66 -8.05 -6.86
C LEU A 44 -13.92 -8.69 -6.27
N ALA A 45 -13.81 -9.92 -5.73
CA ALA A 45 -14.93 -10.59 -5.08
C ALA A 45 -15.41 -9.84 -3.81
N PHE A 46 -14.47 -9.26 -3.05
CA PHE A 46 -14.78 -8.40 -1.91
C PHE A 46 -15.47 -7.10 -2.35
N ASN A 47 -14.91 -6.43 -3.37
CA ASN A 47 -15.42 -5.17 -3.91
C ASN A 47 -16.84 -5.27 -4.47
N GLN A 48 -17.24 -6.45 -4.96
CA GLN A 48 -18.63 -6.70 -5.40
C GLN A 48 -19.62 -6.69 -4.23
N GLN A 49 -19.19 -7.08 -3.04
CA GLN A 49 -20.04 -7.11 -1.85
C GLN A 49 -20.05 -5.77 -1.10
N TYR A 50 -18.93 -5.04 -1.15
CA TYR A 50 -18.73 -3.77 -0.44
C TYR A 50 -18.20 -2.67 -1.38
N PRO A 51 -19.04 -2.15 -2.29
CA PRO A 51 -18.61 -1.23 -3.34
C PRO A 51 -18.45 0.23 -2.88
N GLU A 52 -18.76 0.56 -1.64
CA GLU A 52 -18.80 1.94 -1.15
C GLU A 52 -17.43 2.61 -1.23
N GLY A 53 -17.39 3.78 -1.87
CA GLY A 53 -16.15 4.54 -2.05
C GLY A 53 -15.28 4.05 -3.22
N LEU A 54 -15.57 2.92 -3.86
CA LEU A 54 -14.77 2.47 -5.00
C LEU A 54 -14.92 3.40 -6.22
N PRO A 55 -13.86 3.56 -7.04
CA PRO A 55 -13.95 4.28 -8.30
C PRO A 55 -14.76 3.47 -9.34
N ALA A 56 -15.51 4.17 -10.19
CA ALA A 56 -16.29 3.54 -11.26
C ALA A 56 -15.41 3.00 -12.41
N SER A 57 -14.15 3.41 -12.48
CA SER A 57 -13.19 2.99 -13.51
C SER A 57 -11.78 2.95 -12.93
N PRO A 58 -10.88 2.12 -13.48
CA PRO A 58 -9.52 2.00 -12.99
C PRO A 58 -8.80 3.35 -12.90
N CYS A 59 -8.07 3.56 -11.80
CA CYS A 59 -7.27 4.76 -11.55
C CYS A 59 -8.06 6.09 -11.46
N GLN A 60 -9.38 6.05 -11.35
CA GLN A 60 -10.18 7.25 -11.06
C GLN A 60 -10.39 7.42 -9.56
N GLN A 61 -11.01 8.54 -9.17
CA GLN A 61 -11.48 8.75 -7.80
C GLN A 61 -12.86 8.10 -7.61
N GLY A 62 -13.14 7.65 -6.40
CA GLY A 62 -14.48 7.26 -5.98
C GLY A 62 -15.25 8.43 -5.36
N PRO A 63 -16.50 8.21 -4.94
CA PRO A 63 -17.27 9.23 -4.24
C PRO A 63 -16.64 9.55 -2.87
N MET A 64 -16.42 10.85 -2.58
CA MET A 64 -15.91 11.29 -1.27
C MET A 64 -16.86 10.92 -0.13
N ARG A 65 -18.17 10.89 -0.39
CA ARG A 65 -19.19 10.43 0.56
C ARG A 65 -20.11 9.44 -0.16
N ALA A 66 -20.18 8.22 0.34
CA ALA A 66 -21.02 7.18 -0.28
C ALA A 66 -22.48 7.27 0.19
N SER A 67 -23.35 6.44 -0.40
CA SER A 67 -24.80 6.39 -0.11
C SER A 67 -25.12 6.02 1.35
N ASN A 68 -24.21 5.31 2.02
CA ASN A 68 -24.27 5.02 3.45
C ASN A 68 -23.97 6.23 4.36
N GLY A 69 -23.66 7.40 3.77
CA GLY A 69 -23.37 8.63 4.49
C GLY A 69 -21.93 8.74 5.01
N VAL A 70 -21.09 7.72 4.82
CA VAL A 70 -19.68 7.67 5.27
C VAL A 70 -18.77 8.37 4.26
N TYR A 71 -17.75 9.05 4.77
CA TYR A 71 -16.71 9.70 3.97
C TYR A 71 -15.54 8.76 3.70
N TYR A 72 -15.10 8.69 2.44
CA TYR A 72 -14.01 7.84 1.97
C TYR A 72 -12.89 8.70 1.40
N PHE A 73 -11.66 8.39 1.82
CA PHE A 73 -10.44 9.05 1.37
C PHE A 73 -9.35 8.00 1.18
N SER A 74 -8.38 8.31 0.31
CA SER A 74 -7.20 7.48 0.12
C SER A 74 -5.98 8.32 -0.18
N TRP A 75 -4.81 7.78 0.14
CA TRP A 75 -3.52 8.25 -0.34
C TRP A 75 -2.58 7.05 -0.48
N SER A 76 -1.53 7.19 -1.29
CA SER A 76 -0.51 6.15 -1.47
C SER A 76 0.81 6.72 -1.98
N GLY A 77 1.83 5.85 -2.02
CA GLY A 77 3.15 6.10 -2.58
C GLY A 77 3.39 5.39 -3.92
N THR A 78 4.45 5.80 -4.61
CA THR A 78 4.90 5.19 -5.88
C THR A 78 6.42 5.05 -5.97
N ARG A 79 7.09 4.96 -4.82
CA ARG A 79 8.56 4.83 -4.76
C ARG A 79 8.93 3.71 -3.83
N THR A 80 9.43 2.62 -4.39
CA THR A 80 9.82 1.40 -3.66
C THR A 80 11.14 1.56 -2.90
N LEU A 81 12.05 2.37 -3.45
CA LEU A 81 13.31 2.76 -2.84
C LEU A 81 13.26 4.23 -2.42
N THR A 82 13.44 4.49 -1.12
CA THR A 82 13.30 5.79 -0.47
C THR A 82 14.42 6.09 0.52
N ASN A 83 15.00 5.07 1.16
CA ASN A 83 16.08 5.22 2.13
C ASN A 83 17.08 4.05 2.06
N ALA A 84 18.34 4.34 1.71
CA ALA A 84 19.37 3.32 1.59
C ALA A 84 19.76 2.61 2.91
N PHE A 85 19.36 3.17 4.05
CA PHE A 85 19.61 2.58 5.37
C PHE A 85 18.41 1.78 5.90
N ASP A 86 17.29 1.77 5.18
CA ASP A 86 16.16 0.91 5.50
C ASP A 86 16.30 -0.44 4.77
N PRO A 87 16.46 -1.56 5.50
CA PRO A 87 16.60 -2.88 4.86
C PRO A 87 15.31 -3.34 4.15
N SER A 88 14.15 -2.76 4.46
CA SER A 88 12.88 -3.14 3.84
C SER A 88 12.75 -2.65 2.40
N ASP A 89 13.42 -1.55 2.03
CA ASP A 89 13.47 -1.00 0.67
C ASP A 89 13.86 -2.03 -0.38
N ALA A 90 14.91 -2.81 -0.10
CA ALA A 90 15.40 -3.82 -1.03
C ALA A 90 14.35 -4.92 -1.27
N ALA A 91 13.62 -5.33 -0.21
CA ALA A 91 12.57 -6.32 -0.33
C ALA A 91 11.38 -5.77 -1.13
N LEU A 92 10.96 -4.53 -0.84
CA LEU A 92 9.86 -3.86 -1.53
C LEU A 92 10.17 -3.59 -3.02
N ALA A 93 11.43 -3.28 -3.34
CA ALA A 93 11.87 -3.15 -4.73
C ALA A 93 11.84 -4.49 -5.49
N LEU A 94 12.13 -5.62 -4.81
CA LEU A 94 12.04 -6.95 -5.43
C LEU A 94 10.59 -7.38 -5.67
N THR A 95 9.69 -7.11 -4.73
CA THR A 95 8.25 -7.43 -4.88
C THR A 95 7.58 -6.58 -5.96
N SER A 96 7.98 -5.30 -6.08
CA SER A 96 7.54 -4.40 -7.16
C SER A 96 7.79 -4.95 -8.57
N LEU A 97 8.79 -5.82 -8.76
CA LEU A 97 9.04 -6.45 -10.07
C LEU A 97 7.86 -7.30 -10.59
N LEU A 98 6.94 -7.69 -9.70
CA LEU A 98 5.72 -8.43 -10.05
C LEU A 98 4.51 -7.52 -10.27
N ILE A 99 4.63 -6.22 -10.01
CA ILE A 99 3.53 -5.26 -10.05
C ILE A 99 3.69 -4.37 -11.30
N PRO A 100 2.72 -4.40 -12.23
CA PRO A 100 2.79 -3.53 -13.41
C PRO A 100 2.56 -2.05 -13.05
N GLY A 101 3.44 -1.17 -13.54
CA GLY A 101 3.27 0.28 -13.46
C GLY A 101 3.91 0.91 -12.21
N ASP A 102 3.39 2.07 -11.80
CA ASP A 102 3.82 2.72 -10.55
C ASP A 102 3.23 1.98 -9.33
N ASP A 103 4.06 1.67 -8.35
CA ASP A 103 3.67 0.98 -7.11
C ASP A 103 4.54 1.37 -5.90
N ASP A 104 4.10 0.97 -4.71
CA ASP A 104 4.80 1.23 -3.44
C ASP A 104 5.65 0.04 -2.93
N GLY A 105 5.75 -1.03 -3.70
CA GLY A 105 6.40 -2.29 -3.37
C GLY A 105 5.41 -3.44 -3.21
N LEU A 106 4.17 -3.16 -2.81
CA LEU A 106 3.16 -4.20 -2.58
C LEU A 106 1.82 -3.90 -3.25
N VAL A 107 1.49 -2.63 -3.46
CA VAL A 107 0.21 -2.19 -4.03
C VAL A 107 0.47 -1.21 -5.17
N SER A 108 -0.17 -1.45 -6.31
CA SER A 108 -0.09 -0.52 -7.44
C SER A 108 -0.83 0.78 -7.12
N ARG A 109 -0.35 1.88 -7.70
CA ARG A 109 -0.93 3.22 -7.56
C ARG A 109 -2.46 3.21 -7.72
N CYS A 110 -2.94 2.69 -8.85
CA CYS A 110 -4.37 2.70 -9.16
C CYS A 110 -5.20 1.79 -8.26
N SER A 111 -4.60 0.70 -7.75
CA SER A 111 -5.29 -0.21 -6.82
C SER A 111 -5.49 0.41 -5.44
N SER A 112 -4.76 1.48 -5.11
CA SER A 112 -4.90 2.19 -3.82
C SER A 112 -6.09 3.15 -3.74
N HIS A 113 -6.81 3.37 -4.86
CA HIS A 113 -7.85 4.39 -4.94
C HIS A 113 -9.13 3.97 -4.21
N LEU A 114 -9.50 4.76 -3.20
CA LEU A 114 -10.76 4.67 -2.48
C LEU A 114 -11.26 6.08 -2.13
N GLY A 115 -12.48 6.41 -2.52
CA GLY A 115 -13.12 7.70 -2.31
C GLY A 115 -12.34 8.85 -2.94
N TYR A 116 -12.21 9.95 -2.19
CA TYR A 116 -11.44 11.11 -2.63
C TYR A 116 -9.93 10.87 -2.45
N VAL A 117 -9.21 10.77 -3.56
CA VAL A 117 -7.78 10.48 -3.60
C VAL A 117 -7.02 11.76 -3.31
N LEU A 118 -6.36 11.82 -2.16
CA LEU A 118 -5.65 13.01 -1.70
C LEU A 118 -4.38 13.22 -2.51
N LYS A 119 -3.63 12.13 -2.67
CA LYS A 119 -2.42 12.00 -3.45
C LYS A 119 -2.02 10.53 -3.46
N ASP A 120 -1.77 10.00 -4.64
CA ASP A 120 -1.48 8.59 -4.90
C ASP A 120 -0.01 8.36 -5.31
N ASN A 121 0.81 9.41 -5.30
CA ASN A 121 2.19 9.40 -5.78
C ASN A 121 3.18 10.07 -4.81
N TYR A 122 2.99 9.85 -3.50
CA TYR A 122 4.04 10.21 -2.55
C TYR A 122 5.33 9.45 -2.86
N ARG A 123 6.47 10.05 -2.52
CA ARG A 123 7.77 9.35 -2.57
C ARG A 123 7.93 8.50 -1.32
N MET A 124 7.04 7.52 -1.20
CA MET A 124 6.91 6.59 -0.10
C MET A 124 6.82 5.18 -0.69
N ASN A 125 7.51 4.23 -0.08
CA ASN A 125 7.24 2.81 -0.26
C ASN A 125 6.07 2.39 0.66
N HIS A 126 5.75 1.11 0.69
CA HIS A 126 4.61 0.62 1.47
C HIS A 126 4.78 0.81 2.98
N LEU A 127 6.01 0.73 3.50
CA LEU A 127 6.31 0.87 4.93
C LEU A 127 6.51 2.33 5.35
N ASP A 128 7.03 3.17 4.46
CA ASP A 128 7.11 4.62 4.69
C ASP A 128 5.74 5.22 4.99
N GLN A 129 4.67 4.72 4.35
CA GLN A 129 3.30 5.20 4.54
C GLN A 129 2.83 5.07 6.00
N VAL A 130 3.44 4.17 6.78
CA VAL A 130 3.20 3.99 8.22
C VAL A 130 4.43 4.34 9.06
N ASN A 131 5.35 5.13 8.51
CA ASN A 131 6.59 5.60 9.15
C ASN A 131 7.50 4.45 9.63
N GLN A 132 7.49 3.33 8.90
CA GLN A 132 8.39 2.19 9.10
C GLN A 132 9.49 2.18 8.02
N MET A 133 10.68 1.65 8.31
CA MET A 133 11.08 1.10 9.62
C MET A 133 11.63 2.18 10.54
N ILE A 134 11.19 2.22 11.81
CA ILE A 134 11.70 3.12 12.87
C ILE A 134 11.80 4.61 12.49
N GLY A 135 11.00 5.07 11.51
CA GLY A 135 11.01 6.44 11.01
C GLY A 135 12.02 6.74 9.90
N PHE A 136 12.70 5.73 9.34
CA PHE A 136 13.42 5.91 8.09
C PHE A 136 12.41 6.06 6.96
N HIS A 137 12.56 7.15 6.21
CA HIS A 137 11.82 7.45 5.01
C HIS A 137 12.64 8.39 4.12
N HIS A 138 12.10 8.75 2.96
CA HIS A 138 12.75 9.70 2.05
C HIS A 138 12.97 11.07 2.71
N LEU A 139 14.23 11.52 2.84
CA LEU A 139 14.62 12.73 3.58
C LEU A 139 14.18 14.05 2.93
N PHE A 140 14.02 14.08 1.60
CA PHE A 140 13.64 15.28 0.84
C PHE A 140 12.22 15.21 0.27
N ALA A 141 11.34 14.42 0.88
CA ALA A 141 9.94 14.29 0.48
C ALA A 141 9.01 14.66 1.64
N THR A 142 7.70 14.54 1.41
CA THR A 142 6.71 14.71 2.47
C THR A 142 6.95 13.69 3.58
N ASP A 143 7.04 14.17 4.81
CA ASP A 143 7.05 13.34 6.02
C ASP A 143 5.70 12.60 6.16
N PRO A 144 5.68 11.26 6.29
CA PRO A 144 4.46 10.47 6.50
C PRO A 144 3.59 10.97 7.66
N LEU A 145 4.19 11.40 8.77
CA LEU A 145 3.47 11.93 9.93
C LEU A 145 2.71 13.21 9.57
N THR A 146 3.25 14.01 8.65
CA THR A 146 2.56 15.20 8.15
C THR A 146 1.29 14.84 7.37
N VAL A 147 1.28 13.74 6.62
CA VAL A 147 0.10 13.27 5.88
C VAL A 147 -1.06 12.99 6.84
N TYR A 148 -0.80 12.23 7.92
CA TYR A 148 -1.81 11.95 8.94
C TYR A 148 -2.28 13.20 9.67
N ARG A 149 -1.37 14.10 10.05
CA ARG A 149 -1.72 15.36 10.73
C ARG A 149 -2.61 16.25 9.86
N GLN A 150 -2.28 16.35 8.57
CA GLN A 150 -3.09 17.11 7.62
C GLN A 150 -4.44 16.45 7.39
N HIS A 151 -4.50 15.12 7.32
CA HIS A 151 -5.75 14.40 7.15
C HIS A 151 -6.68 14.56 8.37
N ALA A 152 -6.16 14.44 9.60
CA ALA A 152 -6.91 14.70 10.82
C ALA A 152 -7.49 16.12 10.85
N ASN A 153 -6.70 17.13 10.44
CA ASN A 153 -7.21 18.50 10.30
C ASN A 153 -8.29 18.62 9.22
N ARG A 154 -8.18 17.88 8.10
CA ARG A 154 -9.22 17.84 7.08
C ARG A 154 -10.53 17.28 7.64
N LEU A 155 -10.48 16.17 8.37
CA LEU A 155 -11.66 15.56 8.99
C LEU A 155 -12.32 16.53 9.97
N LYS A 156 -11.54 17.18 10.83
CA LYS A 156 -12.02 18.25 11.73
C LYS A 156 -12.75 19.36 10.97
N ASN A 157 -12.20 19.82 9.85
CA ASN A 157 -12.81 20.89 9.04
C ASN A 157 -14.08 20.44 8.30
N LEU A 158 -14.33 19.13 8.19
CA LEU A 158 -15.59 18.54 7.71
C LEU A 158 -16.59 18.30 8.86
N GLY A 159 -16.22 18.59 10.10
CA GLY A 159 -17.04 18.35 11.29
C GLY A 159 -17.06 16.89 11.74
N LEU A 160 -16.01 16.13 11.42
CA LEU A 160 -15.80 14.73 11.81
C LEU A 160 -14.77 14.60 12.94
#